data_AF-A0A7S1ZIK4-F1
#
_entry.id   AF-A0A7S1ZIK4-F1
#
_cell.length_a   1.000
_cell.length_b   1.000
_cell.length_c   1.000
_cell.angle_alpha   90.00
_cell.angle_beta   90.00
_cell.angle_gamma   90.00
#
_symmetry.space_group_name_H-M   'P 1'
#
loop_
_entity.id
_entity.type
_entity.pdbx_description
1 polymer ?
#
loop_
_entity_poly.entity_id
_entity_poly.type
_entity_poly.pdbx_seq_one_letter_code
_entity_poly.pdbx_strand_id
1 'polypeptide(L)'
;VRDQPIGLEETLLGAENRAKGALLHATAASPSSSSSAPCMGVGLESGIIILNNGMHLDVCICVIVGQQQQQQQQQQQQRCVGMSSGWILPPAVSEVFEQKGYNEAFASATNIHPDEKGQGVLHHLSSGRTSRVEQTMESVNMALLQWTNPSLYYYASSSSSLHHH
;
A
#
# COMPACT_ATOMS: atom_id res chain seq x y z
N VAL A 1 -6.83 -10.85 -1.13
CA VAL A 1 -5.78 -10.87 -2.19
C VAL A 1 -4.79 -11.96 -1.85
N ARG A 2 -3.89 -12.34 -2.76
CA ARG A 2 -2.81 -13.30 -2.46
C ARG A 2 -1.94 -12.80 -1.31
N ASP A 3 -1.29 -13.72 -0.62
CA ASP A 3 -0.32 -13.39 0.44
C ASP A 3 0.85 -12.57 -0.11
N GLN A 4 1.26 -12.85 -1.36
CA GLN A 4 2.16 -12.01 -2.14
C GLN A 4 1.41 -11.48 -3.38
N PRO A 5 0.87 -10.26 -3.33
CA PRO A 5 0.23 -9.63 -4.47
C PRO A 5 1.20 -9.43 -5.65
N ILE A 6 0.72 -9.72 -6.86
CA ILE A 6 1.44 -9.43 -8.12
C ILE A 6 0.61 -8.46 -8.94
N GLY A 7 1.25 -7.37 -9.35
CA GLY A 7 0.64 -6.27 -10.08
C GLY A 7 0.11 -5.16 -9.17
N LEU A 8 0.00 -3.97 -9.75
CA LEU A 8 -0.43 -2.76 -9.06
C LEU A 8 -1.86 -2.89 -8.52
N GLU A 9 -2.78 -3.40 -9.33
CA GLU A 9 -4.20 -3.48 -9.00
C GLU A 9 -4.47 -4.36 -7.78
N GLU A 10 -3.87 -5.55 -7.74
CA GLU A 10 -4.05 -6.46 -6.61
C GLU A 10 -3.39 -5.91 -5.33
N THR A 11 -2.20 -5.32 -5.45
CA THR A 11 -1.50 -4.72 -4.31
C THR A 11 -2.33 -3.57 -3.72
N LEU A 12 -2.91 -2.73 -4.58
CA LEU A 12 -3.79 -1.64 -4.19
C LEU A 12 -5.08 -2.15 -3.53
N LEU A 13 -5.69 -3.20 -4.08
CA LEU A 13 -6.88 -3.83 -3.51
C LEU A 13 -6.58 -4.44 -2.12
N GLY A 14 -5.40 -5.03 -1.94
CA GLY A 14 -4.94 -5.55 -0.65
C GLY A 14 -4.87 -4.46 0.42
N ALA A 15 -4.14 -3.38 0.11
CA ALA A 15 -4.02 -2.22 0.98
C ALA A 15 -5.39 -1.61 1.31
N GLU A 16 -6.28 -1.48 0.32
CA GLU A 16 -7.63 -0.95 0.52
C GLU A 16 -8.51 -1.82 1.42
N ASN A 17 -8.47 -3.15 1.24
CA ASN A 17 -9.20 -4.09 2.09
C ASN A 17 -8.73 -4.01 3.54
N ARG A 18 -7.41 -3.91 3.76
CA ARG A 18 -6.83 -3.73 5.11
C ARG A 18 -7.26 -2.41 5.73
N ALA A 19 -7.23 -1.31 4.97
CA ALA A 19 -7.64 0.01 5.46
C ALA A 19 -9.11 0.03 5.89
N LYS A 20 -10.01 -0.51 5.06
CA LYS A 20 -11.44 -0.65 5.38
C LYS A 20 -11.66 -1.55 6.59
N GLY A 21 -10.99 -2.70 6.65
CA GLY A 21 -11.04 -3.62 7.78
C GLY A 21 -10.62 -2.94 9.09
N ALA A 22 -9.51 -2.19 9.07
CA ALA A 22 -9.03 -1.44 10.23
C ALA A 22 -10.04 -0.41 10.73
N LEU A 23 -10.64 0.38 9.82
CA LEU A 23 -11.67 1.36 10.18
C LEU A 23 -12.92 0.70 10.79
N LEU A 24 -13.38 -0.39 10.18
CA LEU A 24 -14.55 -1.14 10.67
C LEU A 24 -14.30 -1.72 12.06
N HIS A 25 -13.14 -2.36 12.26
CA HIS A 25 -12.76 -2.91 13.57
C HIS A 25 -12.66 -1.83 14.64
N ALA A 26 -12.00 -0.70 14.35
CA ALA A 26 -11.87 0.40 15.28
C ALA A 26 -13.24 1.00 15.65
N THR A 27 -14.13 1.15 14.66
CA THR A 27 -15.49 1.69 14.87
C THR A 27 -16.33 0.76 15.73
N ALA A 28 -16.27 -0.56 15.48
CA ALA A 28 -16.98 -1.55 16.28
C ALA A 28 -16.47 -1.61 17.74
N ALA A 29 -15.18 -1.38 17.96
CA ALA A 29 -14.57 -1.35 19.30
C ALA A 29 -14.85 -0.05 20.08
N SER A 30 -15.34 1.00 19.42
CA SER A 30 -15.59 2.33 20.02
C SER A 30 -17.06 2.77 19.85
N PRO A 31 -18.00 2.21 20.63
CA PRO A 31 -19.41 2.60 20.55
C PRO A 31 -19.67 4.00 21.12
N SER A 32 -20.06 4.92 20.22
CA SER A 32 -20.88 6.16 20.34
C SER A 32 -20.82 7.07 21.59
N SER A 33 -19.88 6.87 22.53
CA SER A 33 -19.79 7.61 23.80
C SER A 33 -18.38 8.10 24.14
N SER A 34 -17.37 7.77 23.33
CA SER A 34 -16.04 8.36 23.42
C SER A 34 -15.90 9.53 22.46
N SER A 35 -15.35 10.64 22.94
CA SER A 35 -15.05 11.86 22.17
C SER A 35 -13.93 11.70 21.13
N SER A 36 -13.62 10.47 20.71
CA SER A 36 -12.58 10.13 19.75
C SER A 36 -13.00 8.93 18.89
N ALA A 37 -14.09 9.09 18.13
CA ALA A 37 -14.44 8.11 17.10
C ALA A 37 -13.27 7.96 16.11
N PRO A 38 -12.90 6.74 15.71
CA PRO A 38 -11.84 6.52 14.73
C PRO A 38 -12.23 7.22 13.42
N CYS A 39 -11.41 8.19 13.04
CA CYS A 39 -11.64 9.01 11.85
C CYS A 39 -11.05 8.40 10.57
N MET A 40 -10.25 7.33 10.71
CA MET A 40 -9.38 6.82 9.66
C MET A 40 -9.10 5.32 9.81
N GLY A 41 -9.03 4.61 8.69
CA GLY A 41 -8.37 3.31 8.56
C GLY A 41 -7.14 3.42 7.64
N VAL A 42 -6.06 2.75 8.02
CA VAL A 42 -4.81 2.70 7.26
C VAL A 42 -4.53 1.24 6.90
N GLY A 43 -4.22 0.99 5.62
CA GLY A 43 -3.84 -0.31 5.12
C GLY A 43 -2.55 -0.23 4.33
N LEU A 44 -1.66 -1.19 4.58
CA LEU A 44 -0.35 -1.31 3.95
C LEU A 44 -0.24 -2.67 3.28
N GLU A 45 0.26 -2.70 2.05
CA GLU A 45 0.47 -3.93 1.30
C GLU A 45 1.77 -3.83 0.49
N SER A 46 2.68 -4.78 0.67
CA SER A 46 3.82 -4.95 -0.22
C SER A 46 3.40 -5.79 -1.42
N GLY A 47 3.93 -5.49 -2.59
CA GLY A 47 3.59 -6.20 -3.83
C GLY A 47 4.70 -6.13 -4.85
N ILE A 48 4.62 -7.02 -5.85
CA ILE A 48 5.56 -7.08 -6.96
C ILE A 48 4.89 -6.60 -8.23
N ILE A 49 5.38 -5.52 -8.82
CA ILE A 49 4.93 -5.03 -10.13
C ILE A 49 5.84 -5.61 -11.21
N ILE A 50 5.25 -6.28 -12.20
CA ILE A 50 5.98 -6.78 -13.37
C ILE A 50 6.07 -5.65 -14.39
N LEU A 51 7.28 -5.23 -14.73
CA LEU A 51 7.53 -4.22 -15.76
C LEU A 51 7.47 -4.85 -17.16
N ASN A 52 7.30 -4.02 -18.19
CA ASN A 52 7.16 -4.48 -19.58
C ASN A 52 8.35 -5.33 -20.09
N ASN A 53 9.52 -5.21 -19.46
CA ASN A 53 10.70 -6.00 -19.78
C ASN A 53 10.89 -7.24 -18.89
N GLY A 54 9.87 -7.62 -18.11
CA GLY A 54 9.88 -8.79 -17.22
C GLY A 54 10.61 -8.58 -15.89
N MET A 55 11.11 -7.37 -15.60
CA MET A 55 11.71 -7.09 -14.29
C MET A 55 10.63 -6.98 -13.21
N HIS A 56 10.92 -7.54 -12.04
CA HIS A 56 10.06 -7.49 -10.86
C HIS A 56 10.44 -6.32 -9.97
N LEU A 57 9.54 -5.35 -9.83
CA LEU A 57 9.68 -4.17 -8.99
C LEU A 57 8.95 -4.40 -7.66
N ASP A 58 9.68 -4.42 -6.57
CA ASP A 58 9.14 -4.47 -5.21
C ASP A 58 8.72 -3.07 -4.76
N VAL A 59 7.47 -2.95 -4.27
CA VAL A 59 6.90 -1.71 -3.74
C VAL A 59 6.04 -1.96 -2.51
N CYS A 60 5.79 -0.91 -1.73
CA CYS A 60 4.76 -0.87 -0.71
C CYS A 60 3.70 0.17 -1.08
N ILE A 61 2.43 -0.19 -0.97
CA ILE A 61 1.28 0.70 -1.16
C ILE A 61 0.58 0.93 0.18
N CYS A 62 0.34 2.19 0.50
CA CYS A 62 -0.50 2.65 1.60
C CYS A 62 -1.83 3.16 1.06
N VAL A 63 -2.93 2.72 1.65
CA VAL A 63 -4.27 3.28 1.44
C VAL A 63 -4.79 3.82 2.76
N ILE A 64 -5.27 5.06 2.73
CA ILE A 64 -5.95 5.70 3.84
C ILE A 64 -7.40 5.91 3.45
N VAL A 65 -8.32 5.45 4.31
CA VAL A 65 -9.76 5.69 4.16
C VAL A 65 -10.29 6.46 5.36
N GLY A 66 -11.01 7.55 5.10
CA GLY A 66 -11.66 8.36 6.13
C GLY A 66 -13.11 7.99 6.40
N GLN A 67 -13.66 8.46 7.53
CA GLN A 67 -15.11 8.52 7.70
C GLN A 67 -15.73 9.61 6.80
N GLN A 68 -16.95 9.36 6.35
CA GLN A 68 -17.73 10.30 5.52
C GLN A 68 -17.92 11.63 6.25
N GLN A 69 -17.39 12.73 5.70
CA GLN A 69 -17.78 14.05 6.16
C GLN A 69 -19.10 14.42 5.46
N GLN A 70 -20.14 14.69 6.24
CA GLN A 70 -21.37 15.33 5.74
C GLN A 70 -21.06 16.80 5.42
N GLN A 71 -20.37 17.04 4.31
CA GLN A 71 -20.42 18.35 3.67
C GLN A 71 -21.49 18.29 2.59
N GLN A 72 -22.34 19.31 2.61
CA GLN A 72 -23.65 19.35 1.97
C GLN A 72 -23.60 18.85 0.51
N GLN A 73 -24.31 17.75 0.27
CA GLN A 73 -24.76 17.22 -1.03
C GLN A 73 -23.88 16.26 -1.84
N GLN A 74 -22.67 15.87 -1.43
CA GLN A 74 -21.99 14.70 -2.05
C GLN A 74 -21.24 13.85 -1.02
N GLN A 75 -21.74 12.63 -0.77
CA GLN A 75 -21.04 11.62 0.01
C GLN A 75 -19.87 11.08 -0.80
N GLN A 76 -18.66 11.58 -0.57
CA GLN A 76 -17.45 10.92 -1.05
C GLN A 76 -16.59 10.49 0.14
N GLN A 77 -16.27 9.19 0.20
CA GLN A 77 -15.31 8.68 1.15
C GLN A 77 -13.92 9.12 0.72
N GLN A 78 -13.20 9.86 1.58
CA GLN A 78 -11.83 10.27 1.26
C GLN A 78 -10.95 9.01 1.22
N ARG A 79 -10.47 8.69 0.01
CA ARG A 79 -9.54 7.61 -0.27
C ARG A 79 -8.23 8.23 -0.75
N CYS A 80 -7.16 8.05 0.03
CA CYS A 80 -5.82 8.53 -0.31
C CYS A 80 -4.91 7.34 -0.56
N VAL A 81 -4.01 7.46 -1.55
CA VAL A 81 -3.09 6.37 -1.93
C VAL A 81 -1.67 6.88 -1.98
N GLY A 82 -0.77 6.24 -1.25
CA GLY A 82 0.66 6.49 -1.36
C GLY A 82 1.37 5.21 -1.77
N MET A 83 2.45 5.35 -2.54
CA MET A 83 3.31 4.25 -2.92
C MET A 83 4.73 4.65 -2.58
N SER A 84 5.51 3.68 -2.11
CA SER A 84 6.93 3.87 -1.88
C SER A 84 7.70 3.94 -3.20
N SER A 85 8.96 4.34 -3.12
CA SER A 85 9.95 4.02 -4.14
C SER A 85 10.02 2.51 -4.33
N GLY A 86 10.18 2.10 -5.59
CA GLY A 86 10.34 0.70 -5.96
C GLY A 86 11.80 0.34 -6.21
N TRP A 87 12.13 -0.93 -6.07
CA TRP A 87 13.46 -1.45 -6.39
C TRP A 87 13.34 -2.80 -7.10
N ILE A 88 14.32 -3.10 -7.96
CA ILE A 88 14.29 -4.31 -8.80
C ILE A 88 14.81 -5.49 -8.01
N LEU A 89 14.04 -6.58 -7.97
CA LEU A 89 14.49 -7.82 -7.37
C LEU A 89 15.70 -8.38 -8.13
N PRO A 90 16.70 -8.96 -7.43
CA PRO A 90 17.77 -9.70 -8.09
C PRO A 90 17.20 -10.79 -9.02
N PRO A 91 17.79 -11.02 -10.22
CA PRO A 91 17.27 -12.01 -11.16
C PRO A 91 17.09 -13.42 -10.55
N ALA A 92 18.07 -13.88 -9.77
CA ALA A 92 17.99 -15.19 -9.11
C ALA A 92 16.81 -15.31 -8.13
N VAL A 93 16.39 -14.21 -7.49
CA VAL A 93 15.20 -14.18 -6.62
C VAL A 93 13.92 -14.16 -7.46
N SER A 94 13.91 -13.34 -8.52
CA SER A 94 12.81 -13.22 -9.47
C SER A 94 12.42 -14.55 -10.13
N GLU A 95 13.39 -15.44 -10.36
CA GLU A 95 13.16 -16.74 -10.98
C GLU A 95 12.38 -17.72 -10.09
N VAL A 96 12.37 -17.53 -8.76
CA VAL A 96 11.87 -18.54 -7.81
C VAL A 96 10.85 -18.01 -6.81
N PHE A 97 10.63 -16.69 -6.71
CA PHE A 97 9.77 -16.10 -5.66
C PHE A 97 8.29 -16.49 -5.75
N GLU A 98 7.75 -16.70 -6.95
CA GLU A 98 6.35 -17.14 -7.08
C GLU A 98 6.14 -18.56 -6.54
N GLN A 99 7.17 -19.41 -6.63
CA GLN A 99 7.11 -20.81 -6.23
C GLN A 99 7.43 -21.00 -4.74
N LYS A 100 8.43 -20.27 -4.25
CA LYS A 100 8.95 -20.41 -2.88
C LYS A 100 8.38 -19.40 -1.88
N GLY A 101 7.79 -18.31 -2.38
CA GLY A 101 7.50 -17.13 -1.58
C GLY A 101 8.71 -16.20 -1.47
N TYR A 102 8.43 -14.93 -1.15
CA TYR A 102 9.42 -13.85 -1.19
C TYR A 102 10.63 -14.11 -0.28
N ASN A 103 10.40 -14.42 0.99
CA ASN A 103 11.46 -14.62 1.98
C ASN A 103 12.34 -15.84 1.64
N GLU A 104 11.72 -16.97 1.33
CA GLU A 104 12.45 -18.20 0.98
C GLU A 104 13.21 -18.06 -0.36
N ALA A 105 12.71 -17.27 -1.30
CA ALA A 105 13.43 -16.95 -2.53
C ALA A 105 14.70 -16.16 -2.24
N PHE A 106 14.66 -15.17 -1.35
CA PHE A 106 15.88 -14.47 -0.90
C PHE A 106 16.85 -15.42 -0.20
N ALA A 107 16.36 -16.22 0.76
CA ALA A 107 17.20 -17.13 1.54
C ALA A 107 17.86 -18.23 0.68
N SER A 108 17.17 -18.71 -0.37
CA SER A 108 17.66 -19.82 -1.19
C SER A 108 18.41 -19.39 -2.46
N ALA A 109 18.13 -18.20 -3.00
CA ALA A 109 18.79 -17.69 -4.20
C ALA A 109 19.95 -16.73 -3.90
N THR A 110 20.10 -16.32 -2.64
CA THR A 110 21.14 -15.38 -2.18
C THR A 110 21.69 -15.81 -0.82
N ASN A 111 22.69 -15.09 -0.30
CA ASN A 111 23.17 -15.24 1.08
C ASN A 111 22.50 -14.24 2.04
N ILE A 112 21.38 -13.62 1.64
CA ILE A 112 20.66 -12.63 2.45
C ILE A 112 19.51 -13.35 3.14
N HIS A 113 19.57 -13.41 4.46
CA HIS A 113 18.48 -13.94 5.27
C HIS A 113 17.42 -12.87 5.50
N PRO A 114 16.14 -13.18 5.22
CA PRO A 114 15.04 -12.25 5.48
C PRO A 114 14.92 -11.93 6.97
N ASP A 115 14.78 -10.64 7.27
CA ASP A 115 14.36 -10.16 8.58
C ASP A 115 12.90 -9.73 8.50
N GLU A 116 12.00 -10.63 8.90
CA GLU A 116 10.56 -10.43 8.75
C GLU A 116 10.00 -9.30 9.62
N LYS A 117 10.66 -8.97 10.73
CA LYS A 117 10.15 -8.04 11.75
C LYS A 117 11.00 -6.78 11.91
N GLY A 118 12.20 -6.74 11.35
CA GLY A 118 13.08 -5.58 11.40
C GLY A 118 13.24 -4.91 10.04
N GLN A 119 14.47 -4.74 9.59
CA GLN A 119 14.82 -3.81 8.50
C GLN A 119 14.56 -4.39 7.10
N GLY A 120 14.30 -5.70 7.00
CA GLY A 120 14.02 -6.40 5.75
C GLY A 120 15.25 -6.58 4.84
N VAL A 121 15.07 -7.37 3.78
CA VAL A 121 16.15 -7.68 2.81
C VAL A 121 16.72 -6.44 2.11
N LEU A 122 15.88 -5.41 1.93
CA LEU A 122 16.28 -4.15 1.30
C LEU A 122 17.40 -3.46 2.07
N HIS A 123 17.42 -3.55 3.41
CA HIS A 123 18.49 -2.96 4.21
C HIS A 123 19.85 -3.59 3.91
N HIS A 124 19.89 -4.91 3.75
CA HIS A 124 21.12 -5.61 3.36
C HIS A 124 21.55 -5.25 1.94
N LEU A 125 20.62 -5.27 0.99
CA LEU A 125 20.89 -4.95 -0.42
C LEU A 125 21.36 -3.51 -0.63
N SER A 126 20.76 -2.57 0.12
CA SER A 126 21.07 -1.14 0.03
C SER A 126 22.34 -0.75 0.80
N SER A 127 22.97 -1.70 1.51
CA SER A 127 24.05 -1.44 2.47
C SER A 127 23.65 -0.39 3.53
N GLY A 128 22.42 -0.50 4.03
CA GLY A 128 21.86 0.37 5.06
C GLY A 128 21.43 1.76 4.59
N ARG A 129 21.36 2.01 3.28
CA ARG A 129 20.88 3.31 2.74
C ARG A 129 19.37 3.47 2.81
N THR A 130 18.64 2.36 2.78
CA THR A 130 17.18 2.32 2.93
C THR A 130 16.73 0.97 3.49
N SER A 131 15.56 0.90 4.12
CA SER A 131 14.99 -0.30 4.70
C SER A 131 13.51 -0.46 4.39
N ARG A 132 12.95 -1.62 4.74
CA ARG A 132 11.50 -1.85 4.66
C ARG A 132 10.70 -0.82 5.46
N VAL A 133 11.20 -0.44 6.63
CA VAL A 133 10.54 0.55 7.50
C VAL A 133 10.53 1.91 6.80
N GLU A 134 11.66 2.34 6.26
CA GLU A 134 11.77 3.61 5.55
C GLU A 134 10.91 3.65 4.28
N GLN A 135 10.92 2.55 3.50
CA GLN A 135 10.06 2.38 2.33
C GLN A 135 8.56 2.42 2.70
N THR A 136 8.19 1.81 3.83
CA THR A 136 6.81 1.83 4.34
C THR A 136 6.41 3.23 4.82
N MET A 137 7.30 3.94 5.51
CA MET A 137 7.05 5.32 5.92
C MET A 137 6.88 6.25 4.72
N GLU A 138 7.65 6.04 3.65
CA GLU A 138 7.51 6.78 2.39
C GLU A 138 6.10 6.61 1.81
N SER A 139 5.59 5.37 1.72
CA SER A 139 4.23 5.12 1.19
C SER A 139 3.16 5.79 2.06
N VAL A 140 3.31 5.76 3.39
CA VAL A 140 2.41 6.47 4.32
C VAL A 140 2.46 7.98 4.08
N ASN A 141 3.65 8.57 3.99
CA ASN A 141 3.83 10.00 3.78
C ASN A 141 3.18 10.47 2.46
N MET A 142 3.29 9.67 1.39
CA MET A 142 2.66 9.96 0.11
C MET A 142 1.13 9.90 0.19
N ALA A 143 0.57 8.99 0.99
CA ALA A 143 -0.88 8.95 1.23
C ALA A 143 -1.33 10.16 2.08
N LEU A 144 -0.54 10.55 3.08
CA LEU A 144 -0.82 11.70 3.95
C LEU A 144 -0.77 13.03 3.22
N LEU A 145 0.00 13.14 2.14
CA LEU A 145 0.02 14.33 1.28
C LEU A 145 -1.39 14.66 0.77
N GLN A 146 -2.14 13.66 0.31
CA GLN A 146 -3.54 13.83 -0.10
C GLN A 146 -4.45 14.10 1.09
N TRP A 147 -4.25 13.36 2.18
CA TRP A 147 -5.09 13.46 3.37
C TRP A 147 -5.09 14.87 3.98
N THR A 148 -3.91 15.47 4.07
CA THR A 148 -3.68 16.77 4.71
C THR A 148 -3.94 17.96 3.80
N ASN A 149 -4.10 17.73 2.49
CA ASN A 149 -4.36 18.78 1.50
C ASN A 149 -5.69 18.55 0.75
N PRO A 150 -6.84 18.38 1.45
CA PRO A 150 -8.08 17.94 0.82
C PRO A 150 -8.60 18.90 -0.27
N SER A 151 -8.31 20.20 -0.18
CA SER A 151 -8.70 21.18 -1.20
C SER A 151 -8.02 20.98 -2.56
N LEU A 152 -6.84 20.35 -2.58
CA LEU A 152 -6.07 20.08 -3.81
C LEU A 152 -6.41 18.72 -4.44
N TYR A 153 -6.91 17.78 -3.65
CA TYR A 153 -7.15 16.40 -4.06
C TYR A 153 -8.64 16.04 -4.11
N TYR A 154 -9.51 17.05 -4.21
CA TYR A 154 -10.93 16.85 -4.41
C TYR A 154 -11.21 16.49 -5.88
N TYR A 155 -11.53 15.23 -6.14
CA TYR A 155 -12.01 14.81 -7.46
C TYR A 155 -13.50 15.14 -7.57
N ALA A 156 -13.82 16.26 -8.22
CA ALA A 156 -15.18 16.48 -8.68
C ALA A 156 -15.57 15.28 -9.54
N SER A 157 -16.61 14.55 -9.14
CA SER A 157 -17.12 13.45 -9.94
C SER A 157 -17.70 14.02 -11.22
N SER A 158 -16.88 14.12 -12.27
CA SER A 158 -17.33 14.46 -13.61
C SER A 158 -18.14 13.28 -14.14
N SER A 159 -19.46 13.42 -14.10
CA SER A 159 -20.41 12.63 -14.88
C SER A 159 -20.05 12.76 -16.36
N SER A 160 -19.18 11.87 -16.82
CA SER A 160 -18.76 11.81 -18.22
C SER A 160 -19.66 10.82 -18.94
N SER A 161 -20.75 11.34 -19.49
CA SER A 161 -21.46 10.74 -20.62
C SER A 161 -20.51 10.71 -21.81
N LEU A 162 -19.65 9.70 -21.89
CA LEU A 162 -18.81 9.48 -23.06
C LEU A 162 -19.69 8.86 -24.16
N HIS A 163 -20.22 9.71 -25.03
CA HIS A 163 -20.66 9.29 -26.36
C HIS A 163 -19.43 8.84 -27.15
N HIS A 164 -19.37 7.53 -27.43
CA HIS A 164 -18.47 7.00 -28.44
C HIS A 164 -18.89 7.53 -29.81
N HIS A 165 -17.94 8.19 -30.50
CA HIS A 165 -17.93 8.36 -31.94
C HIS A 165 -16.88 7.43 -32.55
#